data_AF-A0A352XID9-F1
#
_entry.id   AF-A0A352XID9-F1
#
_cell.length_a   1.000
_cell.length_b   1.000
_cell.length_c   1.000
_cell.angle_alpha   90.00
_cell.angle_beta   90.00
_cell.angle_gamma   90.00
#
_symmetry.space_group_name_H-M   'P 1'
#
loop_
_entity.id
_entity.type
_entity.pdbx_description
1 polymer ?
#
loop_
_entity_poly.entity_id
_entity_poly.type
_entity_poly.pdbx_seq_one_letter_code
_entity_poly.pdbx_strand_id
1 'polypeptide(L)'
;MMAHELTHVVQQGGGVHTQPIKETGSCQHTPILKVISYIHQEMIKNVASADVAYIREKMGFWQLDNLIPFKGPVDIIDAYWRWYTLVKTGGPWDHKAKIMNSYGKWSFDRLDKRLYSFDIWSNIHYGYIGLASDIPEWDLLSGAGIAQKLAGTVPPGYEDRVQTMLDFFSALDDPLDQEAIKIGFELWRSVKTGVAIQNIHDAARTHAARLATQPCR
;
A
#
# COMPACT_ATOMS: atom_id res chain seq x y z
N MET A 1 34.25 -39.12 50.66
CA MET A 1 33.94 -38.01 49.74
C MET A 1 32.84 -37.16 50.39
N MET A 2 33.26 -36.14 51.14
CA MET A 2 32.92 -34.71 50.95
C MET A 2 31.41 -34.44 51.17
N ALA A 3 30.95 -34.15 52.38
CA ALA A 3 31.07 -32.93 53.21
C ALA A 3 29.79 -32.06 53.16
N HIS A 4 28.99 -32.15 54.23
CA HIS A 4 28.56 -31.07 55.14
C HIS A 4 27.19 -30.43 54.83
N GLU A 5 26.21 -30.78 55.67
CA GLU A 5 25.15 -29.87 56.09
C GLU A 5 25.77 -28.69 56.86
N LEU A 6 25.18 -27.50 56.74
CA LEU A 6 24.78 -26.66 57.86
C LEU A 6 23.86 -25.54 57.37
N THR A 7 22.64 -25.57 57.89
CA THR A 7 21.65 -24.49 57.89
C THR A 7 22.20 -23.16 58.39
N HIS A 8 21.86 -22.08 57.70
CA HIS A 8 21.61 -20.80 58.35
C HIS A 8 20.40 -20.10 57.73
N VAL A 9 19.32 -20.09 58.49
CA VAL A 9 18.19 -19.18 58.35
C VAL A 9 18.66 -17.81 58.81
N VAL A 10 18.55 -16.81 57.94
CA VAL A 10 18.44 -15.40 58.34
C VAL A 10 17.25 -14.80 57.60
N GLN A 11 16.13 -14.72 58.31
CA GLN A 11 15.04 -13.81 57.99
C GLN A 11 15.49 -12.42 58.42
N GLN A 12 15.68 -11.49 57.48
CA GLN A 12 15.49 -10.07 57.73
C GLN A 12 14.72 -9.46 56.56
N GLY A 13 13.68 -8.72 56.92
CA GLY A 13 12.64 -8.22 56.04
C GLY A 13 13.15 -7.32 54.91
N GLY A 14 12.48 -7.45 53.79
CA GLY A 14 12.62 -6.57 52.65
C GLY A 14 11.60 -7.02 51.63
N GLY A 15 10.43 -6.39 51.62
CA GLY A 15 9.41 -6.65 50.61
C GLY A 15 10.04 -6.62 49.23
N VAL A 16 9.77 -7.63 48.41
CA VAL A 16 10.08 -7.59 46.99
C VAL A 16 9.21 -6.49 46.40
N HIS A 17 9.75 -5.28 46.41
CA HIS A 17 9.17 -4.16 45.72
C HIS A 17 9.53 -4.38 44.25
N THR A 18 8.70 -5.11 43.53
CA THR A 18 8.67 -5.04 42.06
C THR A 18 8.27 -3.61 41.73
N GLN A 19 9.26 -2.74 41.61
CA GLN A 19 9.07 -1.46 40.97
C GLN A 19 8.55 -1.78 39.56
N PRO A 20 7.43 -1.17 39.13
CA PRO A 20 7.05 -1.27 37.74
C PRO A 20 8.24 -0.78 36.94
N ILE A 21 8.67 -1.58 35.96
CA ILE A 21 9.57 -1.09 34.91
C ILE A 21 8.84 0.15 34.37
N LYS A 22 9.36 1.35 34.65
CA LYS A 22 8.85 2.56 34.01
C LYS A 22 9.08 2.34 32.52
N GLU A 23 8.03 2.00 31.78
CA GLU A 23 8.03 2.11 30.33
C GLU A 23 8.30 3.59 30.01
N THR A 24 9.57 3.93 29.85
CA THR A 24 10.00 5.25 29.44
C THR A 24 9.56 5.43 27.99
N GLY A 25 8.48 6.20 27.80
CA GLY A 25 7.97 6.65 26.50
C GLY A 25 6.88 5.75 25.91
N SER A 26 5.61 5.91 26.31
CA SER A 26 4.51 5.27 25.59
C SER A 26 4.39 5.92 24.21
N CYS A 27 4.66 5.18 23.13
CA CYS A 27 4.44 5.64 21.77
C CYS A 27 2.93 5.87 21.53
N GLN A 28 2.46 7.11 21.65
CA GLN A 28 1.03 7.45 21.53
C GLN A 28 0.63 7.71 20.08
N HIS A 29 0.52 6.63 19.30
CA HIS A 29 0.07 6.67 17.92
C HIS A 29 -0.97 5.57 17.67
N THR A 30 -1.78 5.75 16.63
CA THR A 30 -2.77 4.75 16.22
C THR A 30 -2.10 3.41 15.93
N PRO A 31 -2.59 2.28 16.48
CA PRO A 31 -2.05 0.97 16.14
C PRO A 31 -2.13 0.70 14.64
N ILE A 32 -1.03 0.24 14.04
CA ILE A 32 -0.91 -0.03 12.61
C ILE A 32 -2.03 -0.92 12.06
N LEU A 33 -2.45 -1.92 12.83
CA LEU A 33 -3.51 -2.85 12.44
C LEU A 33 -4.87 -2.17 12.21
N LYS A 34 -5.15 -1.02 12.83
CA LYS A 34 -6.38 -0.27 12.56
C LYS A 34 -6.38 0.32 11.15
N VAL A 35 -5.23 0.85 10.72
CA VAL A 35 -5.07 1.42 9.37
C VAL A 35 -5.01 0.32 8.32
N ILE A 36 -4.31 -0.78 8.62
CA ILE A 36 -4.27 -1.96 7.74
C ILE A 36 -5.67 -2.56 7.58
N SER A 37 -6.48 -2.64 8.63
CA SER A 37 -7.85 -3.14 8.53
C SER A 37 -8.71 -2.28 7.59
N TYR A 38 -8.56 -0.95 7.66
CA TYR A 38 -9.26 -0.04 6.75
C TYR A 38 -8.80 -0.23 5.30
N ILE A 39 -7.50 -0.22 5.04
CA ILE A 39 -7.01 -0.34 3.65
C ILE A 39 -7.31 -1.71 3.06
N HIS A 40 -7.27 -2.77 3.88
CA HIS A 40 -7.68 -4.12 3.49
C HIS A 40 -9.14 -4.16 2.99
N GLN A 41 -10.06 -3.49 3.69
CA GLN A 41 -11.45 -3.39 3.27
C GLN A 41 -11.58 -2.66 1.93
N GLU A 42 -10.87 -1.54 1.75
CA GLU A 42 -10.86 -0.83 0.47
C GLU A 42 -10.24 -1.68 -0.65
N MET A 43 -9.17 -2.43 -0.39
CA MET A 43 -8.57 -3.36 -1.37
C MET A 43 -9.57 -4.43 -1.83
N ILE A 44 -10.27 -5.09 -0.90
CA ILE A 44 -11.26 -6.14 -1.24
C ILE A 44 -12.47 -5.56 -1.97
N LYS A 45 -12.96 -4.40 -1.50
CA LYS A 45 -14.11 -3.73 -2.11
C LYS A 45 -13.78 -3.27 -3.53
N ASN A 46 -12.64 -2.60 -3.71
CA ASN A 46 -12.28 -1.98 -4.98
C ASN A 46 -11.85 -3.03 -6.01
N VAL A 47 -11.19 -4.12 -5.60
CA VAL A 47 -10.84 -5.20 -6.54
C VAL A 47 -12.05 -5.90 -7.14
N ALA A 48 -13.17 -5.95 -6.41
CA ALA A 48 -14.43 -6.52 -6.87
C ALA A 48 -15.33 -5.50 -7.61
N SER A 49 -14.87 -4.27 -7.82
CA SER A 49 -15.68 -3.19 -8.37
C SER A 49 -15.87 -3.30 -9.90
N ALA A 50 -16.95 -2.67 -10.38
CA ALA A 50 -17.17 -2.48 -11.81
C ALA A 50 -16.08 -1.63 -12.47
N ASP A 51 -15.43 -0.73 -11.72
CA ASP A 51 -14.32 0.08 -12.24
C ASP A 51 -13.09 -0.77 -12.57
N VAL A 52 -12.73 -1.73 -11.72
CA VAL A 52 -11.65 -2.69 -12.02
C VAL A 52 -12.02 -3.54 -13.24
N ALA A 53 -13.25 -4.06 -13.30
CA ALA A 53 -13.70 -4.82 -14.47
C ALA A 53 -13.62 -4.01 -15.78
N TYR A 54 -14.05 -2.74 -15.73
CA TYR A 54 -13.98 -1.81 -16.86
C TYR A 54 -12.55 -1.56 -17.33
N ILE A 55 -11.63 -1.26 -16.40
CA ILE A 55 -10.23 -1.01 -16.74
C ILE A 55 -9.61 -2.27 -17.36
N ARG A 56 -9.82 -3.44 -16.77
CA ARG A 56 -9.33 -4.71 -17.32
C ARG A 56 -9.85 -4.99 -18.71
N GLU A 57 -11.15 -4.78 -18.91
CA GLU A 57 -11.76 -4.89 -20.22
C GLU A 57 -11.01 -4.00 -21.20
N LYS A 58 -10.79 -2.73 -20.89
CA LYS A 58 -10.14 -1.78 -21.78
C LYS A 58 -8.62 -2.01 -21.97
N MET A 59 -7.91 -2.54 -20.96
CA MET A 59 -6.48 -2.84 -21.02
C MET A 59 -6.13 -4.05 -21.91
N GLY A 60 -7.04 -5.02 -22.05
CA GLY A 60 -7.03 -5.98 -23.17
C GLY A 60 -5.90 -7.01 -23.25
N PHE A 61 -5.07 -7.22 -22.22
CA PHE A 61 -3.87 -8.07 -22.33
C PHE A 61 -4.06 -9.59 -22.14
N TRP A 62 -5.25 -10.07 -21.73
CA TRP A 62 -5.47 -11.50 -21.43
C TRP A 62 -6.82 -12.08 -21.90
N GLN A 63 -7.19 -11.85 -23.15
CA GLN A 63 -8.11 -12.76 -23.84
C GLN A 63 -7.43 -13.30 -25.10
N LEU A 64 -6.88 -14.50 -24.93
CA LEU A 64 -6.42 -15.39 -25.99
C LEU A 64 -7.54 -15.61 -27.03
N ASP A 65 -7.13 -15.83 -28.27
CA ASP A 65 -7.90 -16.24 -29.46
C ASP A 65 -8.48 -15.13 -30.35
N ASN A 66 -7.60 -14.48 -31.13
CA ASN A 66 -7.73 -14.20 -32.58
C ASN A 66 -9.12 -13.95 -33.21
N LEU A 67 -10.07 -13.29 -32.55
CA LEU A 67 -11.37 -12.94 -33.16
C LEU A 67 -11.93 -11.56 -32.76
N ILE A 68 -11.20 -10.72 -32.02
CA ILE A 68 -11.65 -9.36 -31.66
C ILE A 68 -10.61 -8.34 -32.16
N PRO A 69 -11.02 -7.22 -32.81
CA PRO A 69 -10.06 -6.24 -33.30
C PRO A 69 -9.26 -5.65 -32.14
N PHE A 70 -7.98 -5.40 -32.40
CA PHE A 70 -7.08 -4.60 -31.57
C PHE A 70 -7.84 -3.47 -30.83
N LYS A 71 -7.82 -3.47 -29.48
CA LYS A 71 -8.35 -2.35 -28.68
C LYS A 71 -7.53 -1.11 -29.02
N GLY A 72 -8.14 -0.18 -29.73
CA GLY A 72 -7.47 0.99 -30.29
C GLY A 72 -7.00 1.96 -29.20
N PRO A 73 -6.27 3.03 -29.57
CA PRO A 73 -5.75 4.02 -28.62
C PRO A 73 -6.83 4.63 -27.71
N VAL A 74 -8.08 4.72 -28.17
CA VAL A 74 -9.23 5.20 -27.37
C VAL A 74 -9.48 4.32 -26.15
N ASP A 75 -9.46 2.99 -26.30
CA ASP A 75 -9.72 2.09 -25.17
C ASP A 75 -8.64 2.21 -24.10
N ILE A 76 -7.37 2.29 -24.51
CA ILE A 76 -6.25 2.48 -23.60
C ILE A 76 -6.35 3.84 -22.89
N ILE A 77 -6.70 4.91 -23.61
CA ILE A 77 -6.93 6.23 -23.01
C ILE A 77 -8.08 6.17 -21.99
N ASP A 78 -9.19 5.50 -22.31
CA ASP A 78 -10.33 5.34 -21.41
C ASP A 78 -9.97 4.53 -20.15
N ALA A 79 -9.14 3.49 -20.28
CA ALA A 79 -8.64 2.71 -19.15
C ALA A 79 -7.82 3.59 -18.20
N TYR A 80 -6.82 4.30 -18.72
CA TYR A 80 -5.98 5.19 -17.91
C TYR A 80 -6.75 6.37 -17.36
N TRP A 81 -7.70 6.92 -18.12
CA TRP A 81 -8.53 8.03 -17.65
C TRP A 81 -9.42 7.59 -16.50
N ARG A 82 -10.03 6.40 -16.62
CA ARG A 82 -10.80 5.80 -15.53
C ARG A 82 -9.93 5.64 -14.30
N TRP A 83 -8.76 5.00 -14.42
CA TRP A 83 -7.81 4.85 -13.33
C TRP A 83 -7.47 6.20 -12.67
N TYR A 84 -7.02 7.18 -13.46
CA TYR A 84 -6.68 8.53 -13.00
C TYR A 84 -7.83 9.16 -12.21
N THR A 85 -9.06 9.12 -12.72
CA THR A 85 -10.21 9.73 -12.02
C THR A 85 -10.52 9.10 -10.67
N LEU A 86 -10.15 7.83 -10.48
CA LEU A 86 -10.36 7.12 -9.23
C LEU A 86 -9.30 7.49 -8.19
N VAL A 87 -8.02 7.59 -8.60
CA VAL A 87 -6.88 7.76 -7.68
C VAL A 87 -6.42 9.21 -7.49
N LYS A 88 -6.82 10.14 -8.36
CA LYS A 88 -6.47 11.57 -8.22
C LYS A 88 -6.95 12.13 -6.88
N THR A 89 -6.37 13.26 -6.46
CA THR A 89 -6.81 13.97 -5.24
C THR A 89 -8.32 14.14 -5.19
N GLY A 90 -8.93 13.69 -4.09
CA GLY A 90 -10.38 13.72 -3.87
C GLY A 90 -11.19 12.68 -4.66
N GLY A 91 -10.52 11.81 -5.42
CA GLY A 91 -11.12 10.65 -6.07
C GLY A 91 -11.55 9.58 -5.06
N PRO A 92 -12.44 8.65 -5.45
CA PRO A 92 -12.96 7.61 -4.56
C PRO A 92 -11.91 6.65 -4.01
N TRP A 93 -10.75 6.51 -4.68
CA TRP A 93 -9.63 5.69 -4.24
C TRP A 93 -8.52 6.53 -3.58
N ASP A 94 -8.67 7.85 -3.48
CA ASP A 94 -7.75 8.70 -2.72
C ASP A 94 -8.01 8.56 -1.21
N HIS A 95 -7.32 7.60 -0.61
CA HIS A 95 -7.47 7.28 0.80
C HIS A 95 -6.56 8.14 1.70
N LYS A 96 -5.62 8.91 1.15
CA LYS A 96 -4.59 9.64 1.92
C LYS A 96 -5.22 10.60 2.92
N ALA A 97 -6.18 11.42 2.49
CA ALA A 97 -6.89 12.36 3.35
C ALA A 97 -7.74 11.65 4.43
N LYS A 98 -8.42 10.56 4.06
CA LYS A 98 -9.25 9.79 5.00
C LYS A 98 -8.42 9.15 6.10
N ILE A 99 -7.26 8.57 5.74
CA ILE A 99 -6.34 7.95 6.69
C ILE A 99 -5.77 9.01 7.63
N MET A 100 -5.26 10.11 7.08
CA MET A 100 -4.72 11.22 7.88
C MET A 100 -5.73 11.71 8.92
N ASN A 101 -6.98 11.95 8.50
CA ASN A 101 -8.02 12.50 9.37
C ASN A 101 -8.54 11.50 10.42
N SER A 102 -8.52 10.19 10.12
CA SER A 102 -9.11 9.17 10.99
C SER A 102 -8.10 8.48 11.91
N TYR A 103 -6.84 8.41 11.48
CA TYR A 103 -5.78 7.64 12.14
C TYR A 103 -4.52 8.45 12.44
N GLY A 104 -4.38 9.65 11.87
CA GLY A 104 -3.23 10.52 12.03
C GLY A 104 -2.11 10.24 11.02
N LYS A 105 -1.07 11.09 11.07
CA LYS A 105 0.08 11.04 10.16
C LYS A 105 0.92 9.75 10.29
N TRP A 106 0.98 9.21 11.50
CA TRP A 106 1.82 8.07 11.83
C TRP A 106 0.99 6.97 12.50
N SER A 107 1.23 5.74 12.07
CA SER A 107 0.69 4.54 12.69
C SER A 107 1.82 3.71 13.29
N PHE A 108 1.58 3.10 14.45
CA PHE A 108 2.62 2.44 15.24
C PHE A 108 2.49 0.92 15.21
N ASP A 109 3.59 0.27 14.83
CA ASP A 109 3.78 -1.16 15.04
C ASP A 109 4.50 -1.39 16.37
N ARG A 110 3.79 -2.00 17.32
CA ARG A 110 4.35 -2.33 18.65
C ARG A 110 5.41 -3.43 18.58
N LEU A 111 5.32 -4.35 17.63
CA LEU A 111 6.26 -5.47 17.50
C LEU A 111 7.61 -5.00 16.96
N ASP A 112 7.59 -4.08 15.99
CA ASP A 112 8.80 -3.52 15.38
C ASP A 112 9.25 -2.19 16.02
N LYS A 113 8.46 -1.67 16.98
CA LYS A 113 8.66 -0.36 17.62
C LYS A 113 8.87 0.78 16.61
N ARG A 114 8.09 0.75 15.53
CA ARG A 114 8.28 1.61 14.35
C ARG A 114 7.01 2.35 13.98
N LEU A 115 7.17 3.59 13.53
CA LEU A 115 6.12 4.42 12.96
C LEU A 115 6.14 4.32 11.43
N TYR A 116 4.95 4.19 10.84
CA TYR A 116 4.70 4.11 9.41
C TYR A 116 3.85 5.31 8.99
N SER A 117 4.33 6.05 7.99
CA SER A 117 3.62 7.21 7.43
C SER A 117 2.28 6.79 6.81
N PHE A 118 1.30 7.70 6.87
CA PHE A 118 -0.08 7.48 6.43
C PHE A 118 -0.22 7.18 4.92
N ASP A 119 0.67 7.73 4.09
CA ASP A 119 0.68 7.61 2.63
C ASP A 119 0.98 6.18 2.15
N ILE A 120 1.85 5.45 2.86
CA ILE A 120 2.23 4.05 2.59
C ILE A 120 1.02 3.20 2.26
N TRP A 121 -0.04 3.30 3.05
CA TRP A 121 -1.21 2.44 2.92
C TRP A 121 -1.97 2.69 1.61
N SER A 122 -2.16 3.95 1.23
CA SER A 122 -2.83 4.29 -0.04
C SER A 122 -1.99 3.85 -1.24
N ASN A 123 -0.66 3.96 -1.14
CA ASN A 123 0.25 3.55 -2.20
C ASN A 123 0.33 2.02 -2.35
N ILE A 124 0.31 1.25 -1.24
CA ILE A 124 0.15 -0.22 -1.28
C ILE A 124 -1.16 -0.59 -1.97
N HIS A 125 -2.25 0.09 -1.64
CA HIS A 125 -3.53 -0.11 -2.31
C HIS A 125 -3.40 0.15 -3.81
N TYR A 126 -2.85 1.29 -4.25
CA TYR A 126 -2.66 1.61 -5.67
C TYR A 126 -1.90 0.54 -6.42
N GLY A 127 -0.82 0.01 -5.86
CA GLY A 127 -0.10 -1.10 -6.48
C GLY A 127 -0.97 -2.34 -6.64
N TYR A 128 -1.67 -2.73 -5.59
CA TYR A 128 -2.50 -3.93 -5.56
C TYR A 128 -3.68 -3.86 -6.54
N ILE A 129 -4.49 -2.79 -6.48
CA ILE A 129 -5.65 -2.61 -7.37
C ILE A 129 -5.23 -2.27 -8.81
N GLY A 130 -4.08 -1.63 -9.01
CA GLY A 130 -3.55 -1.34 -10.35
C GLY A 130 -3.20 -2.61 -11.12
N LEU A 131 -2.48 -3.53 -10.48
CA LEU A 131 -2.22 -4.84 -11.09
C LEU A 131 -3.49 -5.68 -11.22
N ALA A 132 -4.41 -5.59 -10.27
CA ALA A 132 -5.70 -6.27 -10.41
C ALA A 132 -6.52 -5.74 -11.59
N SER A 133 -6.24 -4.50 -12.03
CA SER A 133 -6.86 -3.85 -13.19
C SER A 133 -6.13 -4.15 -14.51
N ASP A 134 -5.17 -5.08 -14.52
CA ASP A 134 -4.31 -5.41 -15.67
C ASP A 134 -3.49 -4.19 -16.20
N ILE A 135 -3.23 -3.19 -15.34
CA ILE A 135 -2.32 -2.09 -15.67
C ILE A 135 -0.87 -2.55 -15.46
N PRO A 136 0.03 -2.40 -16.44
CA PRO A 136 1.43 -2.80 -16.29
C PRO A 136 2.16 -2.04 -15.18
N GLU A 137 3.08 -2.72 -14.50
CA GLU A 137 3.89 -2.14 -13.41
C GLU A 137 4.65 -0.89 -13.83
N TRP A 138 5.24 -0.93 -15.03
CA TRP A 138 6.01 0.20 -15.55
C TRP A 138 5.15 1.47 -15.71
N ASP A 139 3.88 1.30 -16.05
CA ASP A 139 2.92 2.40 -16.18
C ASP A 139 2.53 2.94 -14.80
N LEU A 140 2.33 2.06 -13.82
CA LEU A 140 2.02 2.42 -12.42
C LEU A 140 3.20 3.06 -11.67
N LEU A 141 4.44 2.81 -12.08
CA LEU A 141 5.64 3.35 -11.42
C LEU A 141 6.19 4.63 -12.05
N SER A 142 6.02 4.82 -13.36
CA SER A 142 6.77 5.88 -14.07
C SER A 142 5.98 6.70 -15.06
N GLY A 143 4.73 6.33 -15.41
CA GLY A 143 3.95 6.99 -16.48
C GLY A 143 4.60 6.96 -17.88
N ALA A 144 5.89 6.66 -18.00
CA ALA A 144 6.65 6.73 -19.23
C ALA A 144 6.17 5.70 -20.27
N GLY A 145 5.71 4.54 -19.82
CA GLY A 145 5.10 3.56 -20.74
C GLY A 145 3.75 4.04 -21.30
N ILE A 146 3.01 4.86 -20.56
CA ILE A 146 1.78 5.50 -21.05
C ILE A 146 2.12 6.48 -22.18
N ALA A 147 3.12 7.34 -21.95
CA ALA A 147 3.59 8.29 -22.96
C ALA A 147 4.04 7.57 -24.25
N GLN A 148 4.80 6.47 -24.11
CA GLN A 148 5.24 5.68 -25.26
C GLN A 148 4.07 5.01 -26.00
N LYS A 149 3.10 4.43 -25.29
CA LYS A 149 1.92 3.78 -25.90
C LYS A 149 1.03 4.75 -26.67
N LEU A 150 0.97 6.01 -26.23
CA LEU A 150 0.09 7.04 -26.81
C LEU A 150 0.79 7.93 -27.85
N ALA A 151 2.11 7.80 -28.03
CA ALA A 151 2.87 8.63 -28.97
C ALA A 151 2.36 8.46 -30.41
N GLY A 152 1.88 9.56 -31.01
CA GLY A 152 1.37 9.57 -32.38
C GLY A 152 0.02 8.86 -32.59
N THR A 153 -0.63 8.41 -31.52
CA THR A 153 -1.91 7.67 -31.57
C THR A 153 -3.06 8.40 -30.88
N VAL A 154 -2.81 9.57 -30.26
CA VAL A 154 -3.82 10.40 -29.61
C VAL A 154 -4.85 10.90 -30.63
N PRO A 155 -6.14 10.52 -30.50
CA PRO A 155 -7.19 11.02 -31.38
C PRO A 155 -7.52 12.48 -31.09
N PRO A 156 -8.00 13.26 -32.09
CA PRO A 156 -8.46 14.63 -31.87
C PRO A 156 -9.51 14.72 -30.75
N GLY A 157 -9.32 15.65 -29.82
CA GLY A 157 -10.20 15.89 -28.67
C GLY A 157 -9.84 15.12 -27.40
N TYR A 158 -8.75 14.34 -27.40
CA TYR A 158 -8.25 13.60 -26.22
C TYR A 158 -6.95 14.19 -25.64
N GLU A 159 -6.39 15.23 -26.26
CA GLU A 159 -5.08 15.80 -25.93
C GLU A 159 -4.99 16.24 -24.47
N ASP A 160 -5.96 17.02 -23.99
CA ASP A 160 -6.00 17.52 -22.61
C ASP A 160 -6.09 16.38 -21.59
N ARG A 161 -6.86 15.33 -21.91
CA ARG A 161 -6.97 14.14 -21.05
C ARG A 161 -5.63 13.44 -20.95
N VAL A 162 -4.98 13.21 -22.09
CA VAL A 162 -3.66 12.56 -22.15
C VAL A 162 -2.63 13.36 -21.38
N GLN A 163 -2.56 14.68 -21.60
CA GLN A 163 -1.61 15.53 -20.88
C GLN A 163 -1.85 15.49 -19.37
N THR A 164 -3.11 15.65 -18.93
CA THR A 164 -3.47 15.61 -17.51
C THR A 164 -3.08 14.27 -16.86
N MET A 165 -3.28 13.15 -17.56
CA MET A 165 -2.86 11.84 -17.06
C MET A 165 -1.33 11.76 -16.93
N LEU A 166 -0.60 12.16 -17.97
CA LEU A 166 0.87 12.10 -17.97
C LEU A 166 1.47 12.97 -16.85
N ASP A 167 0.92 14.16 -16.62
CA ASP A 167 1.33 15.05 -15.53
C ASP A 167 1.09 14.38 -14.16
N PHE A 168 -0.06 13.73 -13.99
CA PHE A 168 -0.37 13.00 -12.75
C PHE A 168 0.59 11.84 -12.50
N PHE A 169 0.81 10.97 -13.50
CA PHE A 169 1.70 9.82 -13.32
C PHE A 169 3.15 10.23 -13.09
N SER A 170 3.59 11.33 -13.70
CA SER A 170 4.93 11.89 -13.46
C SER A 170 5.12 12.37 -12.02
N ALA A 171 4.04 12.80 -11.35
CA ALA A 171 4.06 13.22 -9.95
C ALA A 171 4.10 12.06 -8.94
N LEU A 172 4.05 10.80 -9.39
CA LEU A 172 4.15 9.59 -8.55
C LEU A 172 5.60 9.06 -8.45
N ASP A 173 6.60 9.89 -8.73
CA ASP A 173 8.01 9.49 -8.87
C ASP A 173 8.79 9.40 -7.53
N ASP A 174 8.16 9.70 -6.40
CA ASP A 174 8.81 9.57 -5.09
C ASP A 174 9.25 8.10 -4.83
N PRO A 175 10.54 7.84 -4.55
CA PRO A 175 11.02 6.48 -4.37
C PRO A 175 10.36 5.70 -3.23
N LEU A 176 9.95 6.35 -2.14
CA LEU A 176 9.28 5.67 -1.02
C LEU A 176 7.85 5.29 -1.39
N ASP A 177 7.16 6.14 -2.14
CA ASP A 177 5.85 5.84 -2.71
C ASP A 177 5.92 4.64 -3.68
N GLN A 178 6.95 4.59 -4.54
CA GLN A 178 7.18 3.46 -5.44
C GLN A 178 7.42 2.14 -4.70
N GLU A 179 8.17 2.16 -3.59
CA GLU A 179 8.40 0.96 -2.77
C GLU A 179 7.10 0.45 -2.14
N ALA A 180 6.23 1.35 -1.68
CA ALA A 180 4.89 0.99 -1.21
C ALA A 180 4.02 0.41 -2.34
N ILE A 181 4.05 0.99 -3.54
CA ILE A 181 3.34 0.46 -4.72
C ILE A 181 3.83 -0.96 -5.06
N LYS A 182 5.14 -1.21 -5.04
CA LYS A 182 5.72 -2.54 -5.30
C LYS A 182 5.26 -3.59 -4.29
N ILE A 183 5.07 -3.23 -3.02
CA ILE A 183 4.45 -4.15 -2.04
C ILE A 183 3.03 -4.54 -2.47
N GLY A 184 2.25 -3.58 -2.98
CA GLY A 184 0.94 -3.87 -3.58
C GLY A 184 1.01 -4.89 -4.71
N PHE A 185 2.03 -4.79 -5.57
CA PHE A 185 2.27 -5.74 -6.65
C PHE A 185 2.54 -7.16 -6.14
N GLU A 186 3.41 -7.28 -5.14
CA GLU A 186 3.76 -8.54 -4.49
C GLU A 186 2.54 -9.19 -3.84
N LEU A 187 1.71 -8.41 -3.15
CA LEU A 187 0.46 -8.88 -2.56
C LEU A 187 -0.50 -9.41 -3.63
N TRP A 188 -0.72 -8.67 -4.72
CA TRP A 188 -1.60 -9.15 -5.79
C TRP A 188 -1.10 -10.45 -6.42
N ARG A 189 0.20 -10.56 -6.68
CA ARG A 189 0.80 -11.77 -7.26
C ARG A 189 0.73 -12.98 -6.33
N SER A 190 0.95 -12.77 -5.02
CA SER A 190 1.05 -13.85 -4.04
C SER A 190 -0.31 -14.41 -3.63
N VAL A 191 -1.28 -13.52 -3.36
CA VAL A 191 -2.55 -13.92 -2.74
C VAL A 191 -3.79 -13.51 -3.55
N LYS A 192 -3.64 -12.64 -4.55
CA LYS A 192 -4.76 -12.09 -5.33
C LYS A 192 -5.90 -11.65 -4.40
N THR A 193 -7.14 -11.99 -4.75
CA THR A 193 -8.35 -11.70 -3.95
C THR A 193 -8.37 -12.34 -2.56
N GLY A 194 -7.44 -13.25 -2.24
CA GLY A 194 -7.27 -13.86 -0.93
C GLY A 194 -6.44 -13.03 0.06
N VAL A 195 -6.16 -11.75 -0.24
CA VAL A 195 -5.38 -10.88 0.65
C VAL A 195 -6.00 -10.76 2.05
N ALA A 196 -5.17 -10.96 3.07
CA ALA A 196 -5.52 -10.78 4.48
C ALA A 196 -4.73 -9.64 5.10
N ILE A 197 -5.25 -9.12 6.23
CA ILE A 197 -4.59 -8.10 7.07
C ILE A 197 -3.14 -8.49 7.38
N GLN A 198 -2.91 -9.77 7.69
CA GLN A 198 -1.57 -10.26 8.04
C GLN A 198 -0.59 -10.18 6.85
N ASN A 199 -1.04 -10.45 5.62
CA ASN A 199 -0.17 -10.34 4.45
C ASN A 199 0.33 -8.90 4.28
N ILE A 200 -0.56 -7.92 4.45
CA ILE A 200 -0.21 -6.49 4.34
C ILE A 200 0.75 -6.09 5.46
N HIS A 201 0.49 -6.54 6.70
CA HIS A 201 1.34 -6.24 7.85
C HIS A 201 2.75 -6.82 7.67
N ASP A 202 2.87 -8.08 7.28
CA ASP A 202 4.15 -8.75 7.10
C ASP A 202 4.96 -8.16 5.95
N ALA A 203 4.31 -7.83 4.83
CA ALA A 203 4.97 -7.20 3.70
C ALA A 203 5.49 -5.79 4.06
N ALA A 204 4.68 -4.97 4.74
CA ALA A 204 5.11 -3.65 5.22
C ALA A 204 6.33 -3.75 6.17
N ARG A 205 6.35 -4.73 7.07
CA ARG A 205 7.50 -4.96 7.97
C ARG A 205 8.74 -5.43 7.22
N THR A 206 8.58 -6.36 6.28
CA THR A 206 9.68 -6.89 5.47
C THR A 206 10.37 -5.79 4.66
N HIS A 207 9.60 -4.77 4.24
CA HIS A 207 10.09 -3.66 3.43
C HIS A 207 10.34 -2.37 4.24
N ALA A 208 10.22 -2.40 5.57
CA ALA A 208 10.20 -1.19 6.40
C ALA A 208 11.40 -0.24 6.20
N ALA A 209 12.58 -0.80 5.90
CA ALA A 209 13.80 -0.02 5.63
C ALA A 209 13.76 0.81 4.33
N ARG A 210 12.85 0.47 3.41
CA ARG A 210 12.63 1.14 2.11
C ARG A 210 11.34 1.96 2.08
N LEU A 211 10.60 1.99 3.19
CA LEU A 211 9.37 2.75 3.34
C LEU A 211 9.60 4.02 4.16
N ALA A 212 8.65 4.96 4.08
CA ALA A 212 8.59 6.16 4.92
C ALA A 212 8.32 5.82 6.39
N THR A 213 9.34 5.32 7.09
CA THR A 213 9.26 4.85 8.47
C THR A 213 10.29 5.51 9.38
N GLN A 214 10.00 5.53 10.68
CA GLN A 214 10.93 6.02 11.69
C GLN A 214 10.78 5.23 13.01
N PRO A 215 11.84 5.11 13.83
CA PRO A 215 11.69 4.53 15.16
C PRO A 215 10.75 5.40 16.00
N CYS A 216 9.94 4.78 16.86
CA CYS A 216 9.26 5.56 17.89
C CYS A 216 10.26 5.88 19.02
N ARG A 217 10.43 7.17 19.32
CA ARG A 217 11.35 7.68 20.34
C ARG A 217 10.58 8.09 21.59
#